data_AF-A0A2W4LVH8-F1
#
_entry.id   AF-A0A2W4LVH8-F1
#
_cell.length_a   1.000
_cell.length_b   1.000
_cell.length_c   1.000
_cell.angle_alpha   90.00
_cell.angle_beta   90.00
_cell.angle_gamma   90.00
#
_symmetry.space_group_name_H-M   'P 1'
#
loop_
_entity.id
_entity.type
_entity.pdbx_description
1 polymer ?
#
loop_
_entity_poly.entity_id
_entity_poly.type
_entity_poly.pdbx_seq_one_letter_code
_entity_poly.pdbx_strand_id
1 'polypeptide(L)'
;PPSVKGAGPGGGDPFTIATFNMYVGLPHQFKGTHMSRFVEILNAHERVISVESFKRMVSEMVQRLEAESGHIEMTFPYFITKTAPVSGVQSLMDYEVTFIGEIEKGQQSFKMKVVVPVTSLCPCSKNISAYGAHNQRSHVTIWAKTKAKVWIEELITYAEQEASSELYGLLKRPDEKYVTERAYDNPKFVEDLVRDVAARLNADDRIEWYVVESENFESIHNHSAYALIERDKSKPQTL
;
A
#
# COMPACT_ATOMS: atom_id res chain seq x y z
N PRO A 1 -9.94 20.27 -4.34
CA PRO A 1 -9.45 19.01 -3.73
C PRO A 1 -7.97 19.19 -3.39
N PRO A 2 -7.51 18.86 -2.18
CA PRO A 2 -6.09 18.93 -1.84
C PRO A 2 -5.32 17.90 -2.67
N SER A 3 -4.10 18.26 -3.08
CA SER A 3 -3.27 17.44 -3.95
C SER A 3 -2.13 16.81 -3.15
N VAL A 4 -1.96 15.50 -3.31
CA VAL A 4 -0.91 14.75 -2.58
C VAL A 4 0.31 14.62 -3.47
N LYS A 5 1.49 14.97 -2.94
CA LYS A 5 2.76 14.67 -3.60
C LYS A 5 3.20 13.27 -3.22
N GLY A 6 3.31 12.38 -4.20
CA GLY A 6 4.29 11.31 -4.12
C GLY A 6 5.56 11.79 -4.81
N ALA A 7 6.61 12.00 -4.03
CA ALA A 7 7.90 12.39 -4.59
C ALA A 7 8.58 11.13 -5.14
N GLY A 8 8.35 10.80 -6.40
CA GLY A 8 9.13 9.78 -7.08
C GLY A 8 10.47 10.34 -7.58
N PRO A 9 11.50 9.50 -7.79
CA PRO A 9 12.79 9.92 -8.34
C PRO A 9 12.76 10.37 -9.82
N GLY A 10 11.59 10.47 -10.45
CA GLY A 10 11.43 10.84 -11.87
C GLY A 10 10.45 12.00 -12.09
N GLY A 11 10.97 13.23 -12.11
CA GLY A 11 10.46 14.38 -12.89
C GLY A 11 8.97 14.72 -12.86
N GLY A 12 8.56 15.50 -11.85
CA GLY A 12 7.27 16.21 -11.77
C GLY A 12 6.53 15.88 -10.47
N ASP A 13 5.94 16.88 -9.81
CA ASP A 13 5.08 16.65 -8.65
C ASP A 13 3.69 16.21 -9.14
N PRO A 14 3.31 14.92 -9.06
CA PRO A 14 1.99 14.49 -9.51
C PRO A 14 0.94 15.10 -8.59
N PHE A 15 -0.09 15.73 -9.17
CA PHE A 15 -1.27 16.15 -8.45
C PHE A 15 -2.28 14.99 -8.49
N THR A 16 -2.74 14.54 -7.33
CA THR A 16 -3.81 13.54 -7.21
C THR A 16 -4.96 14.07 -6.35
N ILE A 17 -6.04 13.31 -6.23
CA ILE A 17 -7.14 13.58 -5.28
C ILE A 17 -7.05 12.59 -4.13
N ALA A 18 -7.43 13.02 -2.93
CA ALA A 18 -7.42 12.16 -1.76
C ALA A 18 -8.76 12.18 -1.01
N THR A 19 -9.12 11.02 -0.48
CA THR A 19 -10.21 10.84 0.48
C THR A 19 -9.63 10.87 1.89
N PHE A 20 -10.23 11.67 2.77
CA PHE A 20 -9.78 11.80 4.16
C PHE A 20 -10.78 11.19 5.12
N ASN A 21 -10.27 10.42 6.09
CA ASN A 21 -10.99 10.06 7.30
C ASN A 21 -10.27 10.72 8.49
N MET A 22 -10.99 11.46 9.33
CA MET A 22 -10.42 12.18 10.47
C MET A 22 -11.24 11.91 11.73
N TYR A 23 -10.56 11.51 12.80
CA TYR A 23 -11.17 11.17 14.07
C TYR A 23 -10.33 11.71 15.24
N VAL A 24 -10.99 12.01 16.36
CA VAL A 24 -10.32 12.34 17.61
C VAL A 24 -10.96 11.55 18.75
N GLY A 25 -10.17 11.20 19.76
CA GLY A 25 -10.71 10.67 21.01
C GLY A 25 -11.51 11.75 21.72
N LEU A 26 -12.78 11.47 22.03
CA LEU A 26 -13.65 12.40 22.74
C LEU A 26 -13.47 12.22 24.25
N PRO A 27 -13.02 13.23 25.00
CA PRO A 27 -12.98 13.15 26.46
C PRO A 27 -14.41 12.98 27.01
N HIS A 28 -14.56 12.21 28.09
CA HIS A 28 -15.88 11.90 28.70
C HIS A 28 -16.73 13.14 29.06
N GLN A 29 -16.09 14.30 29.23
CA GLN A 29 -16.73 15.57 29.57
C GLN A 29 -17.37 16.30 28.37
N PHE A 30 -17.05 15.92 27.14
CA PHE A 30 -17.64 16.53 25.93
C PHE A 30 -18.82 15.69 25.41
N LYS A 31 -19.92 16.36 25.06
CA LYS A 31 -21.08 15.72 24.41
C LYS A 31 -20.89 15.48 22.91
N GLY A 32 -19.92 16.14 22.28
CA GLY A 32 -19.62 16.00 20.85
C GLY A 32 -18.41 16.83 20.42
N THR A 33 -17.85 16.49 19.26
CA THR A 33 -16.73 17.22 18.64
C THR A 33 -17.22 18.45 17.87
N HIS A 34 -16.35 19.45 17.69
CA HIS A 34 -16.63 20.59 16.81
C HIS A 34 -16.33 20.21 15.35
N MET A 35 -17.33 19.65 14.65
CA MET A 35 -17.17 19.06 13.31
C MET A 35 -16.59 20.01 12.24
N SER A 36 -16.89 21.31 12.27
CA SER A 36 -16.35 22.26 11.30
C SER A 36 -14.83 22.43 11.40
N ARG A 37 -14.24 22.20 12.58
CA ARG A 37 -12.80 22.36 12.81
C ARG A 37 -11.96 21.40 11.96
N PHE A 38 -12.47 20.20 11.66
CA PHE A 38 -11.78 19.25 10.76
C PHE A 38 -11.60 19.83 9.36
N VAL A 39 -12.67 20.42 8.81
CA VAL A 39 -12.65 21.01 7.47
C VAL A 39 -11.78 22.27 7.44
N GLU A 40 -11.79 23.07 8.51
CA GLU A 40 -10.89 24.22 8.65
C GLU A 40 -9.42 23.81 8.62
N ILE A 41 -9.05 22.74 9.33
CA ILE A 41 -7.67 22.21 9.32
C ILE A 41 -7.28 21.80 7.89
N LEU A 42 -8.12 21.03 7.20
CA LEU A 42 -7.85 20.60 5.82
C LEU A 42 -7.68 21.78 4.85
N ASN A 43 -8.45 22.86 5.02
CA ASN A 43 -8.36 24.04 4.14
C ASN A 43 -7.24 25.02 4.54
N ALA A 44 -6.73 24.94 5.77
CA ALA A 44 -5.62 25.78 6.23
C ALA A 44 -4.25 25.29 5.73
N HIS A 45 -4.12 24.01 5.40
CA HIS A 45 -2.88 23.45 4.85
C HIS A 45 -2.71 23.77 3.36
N GLU A 46 -1.45 23.88 2.93
CA GLU A 46 -1.12 24.10 1.53
C GLU A 46 -1.72 23.02 0.61
N ARG A 47 -1.87 23.35 -0.68
CA ARG A 47 -2.36 22.41 -1.71
C ARG A 47 -1.50 21.15 -1.85
N VAL A 48 -0.32 21.13 -1.26
CA VAL A 48 0.67 20.05 -1.33
C VAL A 48 0.77 19.38 0.04
N ILE A 49 0.42 18.10 0.10
CA ILE A 49 0.58 17.29 1.33
C ILE A 49 1.76 16.34 1.14
N SER A 50 2.79 16.50 1.99
CA SER A 50 3.91 15.58 2.16
C SER A 50 3.75 14.76 3.45
N VAL A 51 4.59 13.75 3.67
CA VAL A 51 4.61 12.98 4.93
C VAL A 51 4.82 13.90 6.15
N GLU A 52 5.68 14.91 6.01
CA GLU A 52 5.98 15.87 7.10
C GLU A 52 4.79 16.78 7.39
N SER A 53 4.14 17.32 6.35
CA SER A 53 2.95 18.16 6.55
C SER A 53 1.78 17.34 7.07
N PHE A 54 1.66 16.08 6.66
CA PHE A 54 0.65 15.15 7.16
C PHE A 54 0.83 14.88 8.66
N LYS A 55 2.06 14.62 9.13
CA LYS A 55 2.34 14.50 10.58
C LYS A 55 1.95 15.76 11.34
N ARG A 56 2.26 16.96 10.80
CA ARG A 56 1.87 18.23 11.44
C ARG A 56 0.35 18.39 11.51
N MET A 57 -0.38 17.99 10.46
CA MET A 57 -1.84 18.04 10.41
C MET A 57 -2.49 17.21 11.53
N VAL A 58 -1.94 16.03 11.85
CA VAL A 58 -2.44 15.20 12.96
C VAL A 58 -2.25 15.94 14.30
N SER A 59 -1.08 16.52 14.53
CA SER A 59 -0.81 17.29 15.75
C SER A 59 -1.71 18.51 15.88
N GLU A 60 -1.90 19.26 14.79
CA GLU A 60 -2.78 20.41 14.74
C GLU A 60 -4.24 20.02 15.02
N MET A 61 -4.70 18.89 14.48
CA MET A 61 -6.03 18.37 14.73
C MET A 61 -6.26 18.07 16.22
N VAL A 62 -5.35 17.34 16.86
CA VAL A 62 -5.46 17.02 18.29
C VAL A 62 -5.47 18.28 19.15
N GLN A 63 -4.62 19.26 18.83
CA GLN A 63 -4.56 20.54 19.54
C GLN A 63 -5.84 21.38 19.36
N ARG A 64 -6.31 21.58 18.13
CA ARG A 64 -7.48 22.42 17.84
C ARG A 64 -8.79 21.80 18.32
N LEU A 65 -8.87 20.48 18.43
CA LEU A 65 -10.04 19.79 18.95
C LEU A 65 -9.94 19.43 20.44
N GLU A 66 -8.87 19.85 21.12
CA GLU A 66 -8.66 19.65 22.56
C GLU A 66 -8.79 18.17 22.96
N ALA A 67 -8.23 17.28 22.15
CA ALA A 67 -8.29 15.84 22.33
C ALA A 67 -6.95 15.27 22.87
N GLU A 68 -6.99 14.07 23.45
CA GLU A 68 -5.78 13.35 23.88
C GLU A 68 -5.24 12.40 22.80
N SER A 69 -6.11 12.02 21.85
CA SER A 69 -5.77 11.16 20.72
C SER A 69 -6.42 11.62 19.42
N GLY A 70 -5.79 11.29 18.31
CA GLY A 70 -6.25 11.65 16.97
C GLY A 70 -5.80 10.64 15.93
N HIS A 71 -6.62 10.46 14.90
CA HIS A 71 -6.39 9.56 13.77
C HIS A 71 -6.76 10.28 12.48
N ILE A 72 -5.84 10.32 11.51
CA ILE A 72 -6.10 10.80 10.17
C ILE A 72 -5.68 9.71 9.18
N GLU A 73 -6.54 9.42 8.22
CA GLU A 73 -6.23 8.62 7.05
C GLU A 73 -6.38 9.48 5.81
N MET A 74 -5.44 9.35 4.88
CA MET A 74 -5.47 10.00 3.59
C MET A 74 -5.21 8.95 2.52
N THR A 75 -6.26 8.54 1.80
CA THR A 75 -6.21 7.54 0.72
C THR A 75 -6.24 8.23 -0.63
N PHE A 76 -5.33 7.88 -1.53
CA PHE A 76 -5.20 8.48 -2.85
C PHE A 76 -4.62 7.48 -3.88
N PRO A 77 -4.97 7.60 -5.16
CA PRO A 77 -4.29 6.86 -6.21
C PRO A 77 -2.89 7.45 -6.44
N TYR A 78 -1.91 6.57 -6.52
CA TYR A 78 -0.51 6.84 -6.84
C TYR A 78 -0.16 6.24 -8.19
N PHE A 79 0.53 6.99 -9.05
CA PHE A 79 0.79 6.57 -10.43
C PHE A 79 2.29 6.38 -10.66
N ILE A 80 2.65 5.25 -11.27
CA ILE A 80 4.02 4.97 -11.74
C ILE A 80 3.98 4.73 -13.24
N THR A 81 4.91 5.34 -13.97
CA THR A 81 5.16 4.99 -15.37
C THR A 81 5.94 3.68 -15.44
N LYS A 82 5.29 2.62 -15.91
CA LYS A 82 5.90 1.31 -16.13
C LYS A 82 6.38 1.18 -17.57
N THR A 83 7.51 0.50 -17.75
CA THR A 83 8.08 0.17 -19.06
C THR A 83 7.83 -1.31 -19.33
N ALA A 84 7.17 -1.63 -20.44
CA ALA A 84 6.87 -3.02 -20.82
C ALA A 84 8.17 -3.82 -21.04
N PRO A 85 8.21 -5.10 -20.63
CA PRO A 85 9.45 -5.85 -20.45
C PRO A 85 10.18 -6.19 -21.75
N VAL A 86 9.50 -6.22 -22.90
CA VAL A 86 10.10 -6.60 -24.20
C VAL A 86 10.08 -5.43 -25.18
N SER A 87 8.92 -4.81 -25.39
CA SER A 87 8.75 -3.72 -26.36
C SER A 87 9.24 -2.37 -25.86
N GLY A 88 9.41 -2.21 -24.54
CA GLY A 88 9.77 -0.95 -23.91
C GLY A 88 8.67 0.12 -23.95
N VAL A 89 7.44 -0.22 -24.39
CA VAL A 89 6.34 0.75 -24.40
C VAL A 89 6.00 1.18 -22.97
N GLN A 90 5.84 2.49 -22.77
CA GLN A 90 5.54 3.05 -21.47
C GLN A 90 4.04 3.23 -21.26
N SER A 91 3.56 2.95 -20.05
CA SER A 91 2.18 3.17 -19.64
C SER A 91 2.10 3.51 -18.16
N LEU A 92 1.05 4.24 -17.77
CA LEU A 92 0.77 4.51 -16.36
C LEU A 92 0.12 3.29 -15.72
N MET A 93 0.52 2.99 -14.49
CA MET A 93 -0.13 2.05 -13.59
C MET A 93 -0.51 2.79 -12.30
N ASP A 94 -1.72 2.57 -11.82
CA ASP A 94 -2.23 3.10 -10.56
C ASP A 94 -2.12 2.10 -9.41
N TYR A 95 -1.88 2.64 -8.22
CA TYR A 95 -1.79 1.93 -6.94
C TYR A 95 -2.61 2.71 -5.92
N GLU A 96 -3.30 2.03 -5.01
CA GLU A 96 -3.96 2.71 -3.89
C GLU A 96 -2.97 2.86 -2.74
N VAL A 97 -2.78 4.10 -2.29
CA VAL A 97 -1.91 4.43 -1.15
C VAL A 97 -2.74 5.08 -0.07
N THR A 98 -2.55 4.66 1.18
CA THR A 98 -3.09 5.35 2.35
C THR A 98 -1.95 5.77 3.27
N PHE A 99 -1.94 7.04 3.66
CA PHE A 99 -1.16 7.52 4.78
C PHE A 99 -2.03 7.53 6.03
N ILE A 100 -1.53 6.94 7.11
CA ILE A 100 -2.22 6.86 8.39
C ILE A 100 -1.35 7.53 9.44
N GLY A 101 -1.92 8.52 10.12
CA GLY A 101 -1.26 9.33 11.12
C GLY A 101 -2.05 9.27 12.42
N GLU A 102 -1.38 8.87 13.48
CA GLU A 102 -1.98 8.60 14.78
C GLU A 102 -1.23 9.39 15.85
N ILE A 103 -1.98 9.91 16.81
CA ILE A 103 -1.45 10.37 18.09
C ILE A 103 -2.22 9.66 19.19
N GLU A 104 -1.52 8.95 20.06
CA GLU A 104 -2.10 8.30 21.23
C GLU A 104 -1.21 8.55 22.45
N LYS A 105 -1.78 9.06 23.55
CA LYS A 105 -1.05 9.36 24.80
C LYS A 105 0.20 10.23 24.56
N GLY A 106 0.10 11.18 23.63
CA GLY A 106 1.19 12.07 23.24
C GLY A 106 2.28 11.46 22.35
N GLN A 107 2.17 10.17 21.98
CA GLN A 107 3.08 9.52 21.04
C GLN A 107 2.51 9.59 19.63
N GLN A 108 3.30 10.10 18.69
CA GLN A 108 2.93 10.19 17.30
C GLN A 108 3.47 8.98 16.52
N SER A 109 2.60 8.33 15.75
CA SER A 109 2.96 7.26 14.80
C SER A 109 2.51 7.62 13.39
N PHE A 110 3.24 7.08 12.42
CA PHE A 110 2.91 7.16 11.01
C PHE A 110 3.04 5.77 10.40
N LYS A 111 2.02 5.36 9.65
CA LYS A 111 1.98 4.12 8.88
C LYS A 111 1.65 4.47 7.43
N MET A 112 2.21 3.69 6.52
CA MET A 112 1.87 3.73 5.11
C MET A 112 1.23 2.39 4.74
N LYS A 113 0.12 2.44 4.02
CA LYS A 113 -0.53 1.28 3.40
C LYS A 113 -0.41 1.43 1.89
N VAL A 114 -0.04 0.37 1.19
CA VAL A 114 -0.03 0.32 -0.28
C VAL A 114 -0.73 -0.96 -0.73
N VAL A 115 -1.70 -0.82 -1.64
CA VAL A 115 -2.37 -1.94 -2.31
C VAL A 115 -1.77 -2.09 -3.70
N VAL A 116 -1.11 -3.21 -3.95
CA VAL A 116 -0.37 -3.51 -5.17
C VAL A 116 -1.12 -4.59 -5.95
N PRO A 117 -1.72 -4.26 -7.11
CA PRO A 117 -2.36 -5.26 -7.94
C PRO A 117 -1.31 -6.05 -8.73
N VAL A 118 -1.39 -7.38 -8.65
CA VAL A 118 -0.44 -8.30 -9.29
C VAL A 118 -1.17 -9.45 -9.98
N THR A 119 -0.46 -10.21 -10.81
CA THR A 119 -0.92 -11.50 -11.31
C THR A 119 -0.37 -12.61 -10.41
N SER A 120 -1.24 -13.48 -9.92
CA SER A 120 -0.86 -14.73 -9.25
C SER A 120 -1.26 -15.93 -10.12
N LEU A 121 -0.40 -16.95 -10.17
CA LEU A 121 -0.66 -18.19 -10.89
C LEU A 121 -0.51 -19.38 -9.94
N CYS A 122 -1.50 -20.26 -9.94
CA CYS A 122 -1.61 -21.32 -8.96
C CYS A 122 -0.64 -22.49 -9.24
N PRO A 123 0.30 -22.80 -8.32
CA PRO A 123 1.20 -23.95 -8.47
C PRO A 123 0.45 -25.29 -8.55
N CYS A 124 -0.63 -25.42 -7.77
CA CYS A 124 -1.44 -26.64 -7.75
C CYS A 124 -2.02 -26.92 -9.14
N SER A 125 -2.67 -25.92 -9.74
CA SER A 125 -3.29 -26.05 -11.06
C SER A 125 -2.30 -26.42 -12.15
N LYS A 126 -1.12 -25.79 -12.14
CA LYS A 126 -0.02 -26.13 -13.06
C LYS A 126 0.43 -27.57 -12.91
N ASN A 127 0.54 -28.06 -11.67
CA ASN A 127 1.07 -29.40 -11.39
C ASN A 127 0.11 -30.53 -11.81
N ILE A 128 -1.20 -30.32 -11.65
CA ILE A 128 -2.20 -31.38 -11.92
C ILE A 128 -2.74 -31.36 -13.35
N SER A 129 -2.56 -30.27 -14.10
CA SER A 129 -3.14 -30.09 -15.43
C SER A 129 -2.13 -30.46 -16.51
N ALA A 130 -2.56 -31.17 -17.56
CA ALA A 130 -1.68 -31.52 -18.68
C ALA A 130 -1.19 -30.30 -19.49
N TYR A 131 -1.95 -29.21 -19.45
CA TYR A 131 -1.62 -27.94 -20.08
C TYR A 131 -2.34 -26.80 -19.36
N GLY A 132 -1.73 -25.62 -19.37
CA GLY A 132 -2.28 -24.42 -18.72
C GLY A 132 -2.24 -24.49 -17.19
N ALA A 133 -2.64 -23.38 -16.58
CA ALA A 133 -2.83 -23.22 -15.15
C ALA A 133 -3.73 -22.02 -14.93
N HIS A 134 -4.64 -22.08 -13.96
CA HIS A 134 -5.45 -20.90 -13.64
C HIS A 134 -4.59 -19.80 -12.99
N ASN A 135 -4.94 -18.56 -13.30
CA ASN A 135 -4.33 -17.37 -12.77
C ASN A 135 -5.42 -16.30 -12.60
N GLN A 136 -5.11 -15.31 -11.77
CA GLN A 136 -6.05 -14.24 -11.45
C GLN A 136 -5.32 -12.96 -11.09
N ARG A 137 -6.10 -11.89 -10.96
CA ARG A 137 -5.66 -10.69 -10.27
C ARG A 137 -5.64 -10.98 -8.77
N SER A 138 -4.60 -10.49 -8.11
CA SER A 138 -4.48 -10.46 -6.67
C SER A 138 -4.16 -9.06 -6.20
N HIS A 139 -4.53 -8.76 -4.95
CA HIS A 139 -4.06 -7.58 -4.25
C HIS A 139 -3.07 -8.00 -3.16
N VAL A 140 -1.86 -7.46 -3.24
CA VAL A 140 -0.90 -7.51 -2.13
C VAL A 140 -1.01 -6.18 -1.39
N THR A 141 -1.46 -6.23 -0.14
CA THR A 141 -1.55 -5.04 0.72
C THR A 141 -0.39 -5.05 1.69
N ILE A 142 0.42 -3.99 1.68
CA ILE A 142 1.54 -3.80 2.61
C ILE A 142 1.24 -2.60 3.50
N TRP A 143 1.14 -2.85 4.81
CA TRP A 143 1.20 -1.84 5.84
C TRP A 143 2.62 -1.77 6.38
N ALA A 144 3.17 -0.57 6.54
CA ALA A 144 4.51 -0.36 7.08
C ALA A 144 4.55 0.82 8.03
N LYS A 145 5.04 0.59 9.25
CA LYS A 145 5.52 1.63 10.16
C LYS A 145 7.03 1.75 9.97
N THR A 146 7.50 2.96 9.66
CA THR A 146 8.89 3.21 9.29
C THR A 146 9.58 4.11 10.31
N LYS A 147 10.84 3.82 10.64
CA LYS A 147 11.69 4.67 11.50
C LYS A 147 12.59 5.63 10.70
N ALA A 148 12.68 5.41 9.39
CA ALA A 148 13.42 6.26 8.44
C ALA A 148 12.63 6.40 7.13
N LYS A 149 13.14 7.20 6.20
CA LYS A 149 12.49 7.41 4.91
C LYS A 149 12.45 6.12 4.09
N VAL A 150 11.25 5.71 3.70
CA VAL A 150 10.95 4.63 2.75
C VAL A 150 9.98 5.21 1.73
N TRP A 151 10.27 5.00 0.45
CA TRP A 151 9.42 5.46 -0.65
C TRP A 151 8.27 4.49 -0.91
N ILE A 152 7.16 5.01 -1.45
CA ILE A 152 6.00 4.18 -1.83
C ILE A 152 6.44 3.13 -2.86
N GLU A 153 7.28 3.54 -3.81
CA GLU A 153 7.83 2.71 -4.88
C GLU A 153 8.65 1.53 -4.37
N GLU A 154 9.32 1.69 -3.23
CA GLU A 154 10.08 0.58 -2.62
C GLU A 154 9.13 -0.53 -2.16
N LEU A 155 8.02 -0.17 -1.50
CA LEU A 155 7.00 -1.13 -1.07
C LEU A 155 6.30 -1.79 -2.28
N ILE A 156 5.98 -1.01 -3.31
CA ILE A 156 5.44 -1.53 -4.57
C ILE A 156 6.40 -2.54 -5.18
N THR A 157 7.69 -2.19 -5.26
CA THR A 157 8.73 -3.06 -5.82
C THR A 157 8.86 -4.36 -5.02
N TYR A 158 8.76 -4.32 -3.69
CA TYR A 158 8.80 -5.53 -2.87
C TYR A 158 7.66 -6.50 -3.19
N ALA A 159 6.44 -6.00 -3.41
CA ALA A 159 5.31 -6.83 -3.84
C ALA A 159 5.45 -7.33 -5.28
N GLU A 160 5.77 -6.45 -6.23
CA GLU A 160 5.84 -6.80 -7.66
C GLU A 160 6.95 -7.79 -7.99
N GLN A 161 8.11 -7.68 -7.33
CA GLN A 161 9.21 -8.62 -7.54
C GLN A 161 8.90 -10.03 -7.02
N GLU A 162 8.01 -10.14 -6.03
CA GLU A 162 7.63 -11.42 -5.45
C GLU A 162 6.35 -12.02 -6.05
N ALA A 163 5.59 -11.28 -6.86
CA ALA A 163 4.45 -11.84 -7.57
C ALA A 163 4.85 -12.84 -8.66
N SER A 164 3.90 -13.66 -9.12
CA SER A 164 4.11 -14.51 -10.31
C SER A 164 4.45 -13.66 -11.53
N SER A 165 3.69 -12.59 -11.74
CA SER A 165 4.08 -11.47 -12.60
C SER A 165 3.49 -10.17 -12.08
N GLU A 166 4.21 -9.07 -12.30
CA GLU A 166 3.68 -7.72 -12.13
C GLU A 166 2.69 -7.36 -13.26
N LEU A 167 1.89 -6.32 -13.03
CA LEU A 167 0.98 -5.78 -14.03
C LEU A 167 1.63 -4.64 -14.84
N TYR A 168 1.12 -4.45 -16.06
CA TYR A 168 1.45 -3.34 -16.94
C TYR A 168 0.15 -2.82 -17.58
N GLY A 169 -0.01 -1.50 -17.68
CA GLY A 169 -1.21 -0.89 -18.26
C GLY A 169 -1.32 -1.09 -19.78
N LEU A 170 -0.18 -1.21 -20.48
CA LEU A 170 -0.12 -1.45 -21.92
C LEU A 170 0.94 -2.52 -22.25
N LEU A 171 0.50 -3.57 -22.94
CA LEU A 171 1.36 -4.64 -23.44
C LEU A 171 1.21 -4.77 -24.96
N LYS A 172 2.32 -5.06 -25.66
CA LYS A 172 2.31 -5.54 -27.05
C LYS A 172 2.39 -7.07 -27.04
N ARG A 173 2.15 -7.71 -28.20
CA ARG A 173 2.17 -9.18 -28.31
C ARG A 173 3.44 -9.85 -27.76
N PRO A 174 4.67 -9.33 -28.00
CA PRO A 174 5.86 -9.91 -27.40
C PRO A 174 5.89 -9.79 -25.87
N ASP A 175 5.33 -8.71 -25.32
CA ASP A 175 5.24 -8.50 -23.88
C ASP A 175 4.22 -9.45 -23.25
N GLU A 176 3.05 -9.61 -23.88
CA GLU A 176 1.99 -10.53 -23.43
C GLU A 176 2.50 -11.98 -23.36
N LYS A 177 3.25 -12.41 -24.39
CA LYS A 177 3.97 -13.68 -24.37
C LYS A 177 4.87 -13.78 -23.14
N TYR A 178 5.74 -12.79 -22.94
CA TYR A 178 6.71 -12.78 -21.85
C TYR A 178 6.06 -12.85 -20.47
N VAL A 179 5.04 -12.01 -20.18
CA VAL A 179 4.41 -11.98 -18.84
C VAL A 179 3.63 -13.26 -18.57
N THR A 180 3.06 -13.89 -19.60
CA THR A 180 2.36 -15.17 -19.49
C THR A 180 3.34 -16.29 -19.14
N GLU A 181 4.47 -16.39 -19.86
CA GLU A 181 5.52 -17.37 -19.60
C GLU A 181 6.15 -17.14 -18.22
N ARG A 182 6.47 -15.88 -17.87
CA ARG A 182 7.00 -15.51 -16.54
C ARG A 182 6.07 -15.96 -15.41
N ALA A 183 4.78 -15.65 -15.50
CA ALA A 183 3.82 -16.06 -14.47
C ALA A 183 3.69 -17.59 -14.40
N TYR A 184 3.71 -18.28 -15.54
CA TYR A 184 3.65 -19.73 -15.61
C TYR A 184 4.87 -20.37 -14.96
N ASP A 185 6.07 -19.81 -15.17
CA ASP A 185 7.33 -20.33 -14.63
C ASP A 185 7.59 -19.94 -13.17
N ASN A 186 6.89 -18.93 -12.65
CA ASN A 186 6.94 -18.48 -11.27
C ASN A 186 5.59 -18.59 -10.54
N PRO A 187 4.97 -19.78 -10.46
CA PRO A 187 3.69 -19.94 -9.77
C PRO A 187 3.87 -19.78 -8.26
N LYS A 188 2.93 -19.11 -7.58
CA LYS A 188 2.98 -18.91 -6.13
C LYS A 188 1.59 -19.05 -5.50
N PHE A 189 1.50 -19.74 -4.35
CA PHE A 189 0.30 -19.69 -3.53
C PHE A 189 0.19 -18.33 -2.82
N VAL A 190 -1.00 -18.05 -2.28
CA VAL A 190 -1.25 -16.83 -1.50
C VAL A 190 -0.32 -16.77 -0.26
N GLU A 191 -0.02 -17.91 0.36
CA GLU A 191 0.89 -18.01 1.49
C GLU A 191 2.35 -17.82 1.09
N ASP A 192 2.76 -18.27 -0.09
CA ASP A 192 4.13 -18.07 -0.58
C ASP A 192 4.38 -16.58 -0.82
N LEU A 193 3.41 -15.90 -1.44
CA LEU A 193 3.50 -14.48 -1.74
C LEU A 193 3.67 -13.64 -0.47
N VAL A 194 2.89 -13.88 0.59
CA VAL A 194 3.06 -13.14 1.85
C VAL A 194 4.37 -13.47 2.56
N ARG A 195 4.86 -14.72 2.48
CA ARG A 195 6.15 -15.11 3.08
C ARG A 195 7.33 -14.42 2.39
N ASP A 196 7.33 -14.36 1.07
CA ASP A 196 8.43 -13.79 0.30
C ASP A 196 8.49 -12.26 0.45
N VAL A 197 7.34 -11.59 0.42
CA VAL A 197 7.26 -10.14 0.70
C VAL A 197 7.66 -9.85 2.16
N ALA A 198 7.20 -10.67 3.12
CA ALA A 198 7.62 -10.54 4.51
C ALA A 198 9.14 -10.71 4.67
N ALA A 199 9.79 -11.61 3.92
CA ALA A 199 11.24 -11.77 3.93
C ALA A 199 11.97 -10.48 3.51
N ARG A 200 11.47 -9.77 2.50
CA ARG A 200 12.01 -8.46 2.08
C ARG A 200 11.85 -7.40 3.15
N LEU A 201 10.66 -7.29 3.74
CA LEU A 201 10.39 -6.32 4.82
C LEU A 201 11.20 -6.62 6.09
N ASN A 202 11.51 -7.89 6.33
CA ASN A 202 12.41 -8.30 7.40
C ASN A 202 13.84 -7.84 7.16
N ALA A 203 14.32 -7.91 5.93
CA ALA A 203 15.66 -7.46 5.55
C ALA A 203 15.80 -5.92 5.54
N ASP A 204 14.71 -5.17 5.41
CA ASP A 204 14.75 -3.70 5.45
C ASP A 204 14.74 -3.17 6.88
N ASP A 205 15.91 -2.77 7.39
CA ASP A 205 16.07 -2.24 8.74
C ASP A 205 15.26 -0.97 9.03
N ARG A 206 14.80 -0.24 8.01
CA ARG A 206 13.99 0.99 8.17
C ARG A 206 12.54 0.68 8.56
N ILE A 207 12.09 -0.55 8.32
CA ILE A 207 10.76 -1.04 8.71
C ILE A 207 10.79 -1.48 10.18
N GLU A 208 9.93 -0.89 11.00
CA GLU A 208 9.77 -1.21 12.42
C GLU A 208 8.66 -2.25 12.66
N TRP A 209 7.55 -2.11 11.94
CA TRP A 209 6.40 -3.00 11.99
C TRP A 209 5.76 -3.08 10.61
N TYR A 210 5.20 -4.22 10.26
CA TYR A 210 4.45 -4.38 9.02
C TYR A 210 3.32 -5.40 9.12
N VAL A 211 2.36 -5.26 8.20
CA VAL A 211 1.39 -6.29 7.84
C VAL A 211 1.48 -6.50 6.33
N VAL A 212 1.61 -7.74 5.89
CA VAL A 212 1.48 -8.13 4.48
C VAL A 212 0.26 -9.00 4.35
N GLU A 213 -0.63 -8.62 3.46
CA GLU A 213 -1.83 -9.36 3.11
C GLU A 213 -1.77 -9.70 1.63
N SER A 214 -2.22 -10.89 1.26
CA SER A 214 -2.48 -11.22 -0.13
C SER A 214 -3.89 -11.74 -0.25
N GLU A 215 -4.67 -11.16 -1.17
CA GLU A 215 -6.00 -11.61 -1.53
C GLU A 215 -6.02 -11.99 -3.01
N ASN A 216 -6.33 -13.25 -3.31
CA ASN A 216 -6.54 -13.73 -4.66
C ASN A 216 -8.03 -13.72 -4.98
N PHE A 217 -8.41 -13.00 -6.03
CA PHE A 217 -9.78 -13.06 -6.56
C PHE A 217 -9.90 -14.29 -7.46
N GLU A 218 -10.12 -15.46 -6.85
CA GLU A 218 -10.01 -16.76 -7.51
C GLU A 218 -10.79 -16.82 -8.83
N SER A 219 -10.11 -17.16 -9.92
CA SER A 219 -10.73 -17.19 -11.25
C SER A 219 -11.74 -18.32 -11.43
N ILE A 220 -11.68 -19.36 -10.59
CA ILE A 220 -12.47 -20.59 -10.67
C ILE A 220 -13.47 -20.74 -9.52
N HIS A 221 -13.47 -19.81 -8.56
CA HIS A 221 -14.32 -19.82 -7.38
C HIS A 221 -14.93 -18.44 -7.14
N ASN A 222 -16.13 -18.38 -6.55
CA ASN A 222 -16.78 -17.10 -6.24
C ASN A 222 -16.48 -16.62 -4.82
N HIS A 223 -15.23 -16.77 -4.38
CA HIS A 223 -14.71 -16.30 -3.09
C HIS A 223 -13.19 -16.07 -3.22
N SER A 224 -12.64 -15.21 -2.37
CA SER A 224 -11.20 -14.95 -2.35
C SER A 224 -10.43 -15.97 -1.51
N ALA A 225 -9.22 -16.32 -1.93
CA ALA A 225 -8.23 -16.94 -1.05
C ALA A 225 -7.37 -15.84 -0.41
N TYR A 226 -7.08 -15.96 0.89
CA TYR A 226 -6.44 -14.89 1.66
C TYR A 226 -5.39 -15.41 2.63
N ALA A 227 -4.25 -14.71 2.72
CA ALA A 227 -3.23 -14.93 3.74
C ALA A 227 -2.70 -13.61 4.27
N LEU A 228 -2.23 -13.62 5.52
CA LEU A 228 -1.67 -12.46 6.20
C LEU A 228 -0.46 -12.85 7.05
N ILE A 229 0.57 -12.01 7.04
CA ILE A 229 1.66 -12.01 8.01
C ILE A 229 1.77 -10.63 8.64
N GLU A 230 1.74 -10.58 9.97
CA GLU A 230 2.07 -9.39 10.75
C GLU A 230 3.38 -9.60 11.51
N ARG A 231 4.23 -8.58 11.57
CA ARG A 231 5.41 -8.60 12.42
C ARG A 231 5.75 -7.24 12.98
N ASP A 232 5.94 -7.20 14.29
CA ASP A 232 6.57 -6.12 15.02
C ASP A 232 8.06 -6.45 15.24
N LYS A 233 8.98 -5.76 14.54
CA LYS A 233 10.43 -6.00 14.66
C LYS A 233 11.01 -5.38 15.95
N SER A 234 10.24 -4.56 16.67
CA SER A 234 10.66 -4.01 17.96
C SER A 234 10.46 -4.99 19.12
N LYS A 235 9.62 -6.01 18.93
CA LYS A 235 9.32 -7.03 19.93
C LYS A 235 10.17 -8.29 19.69
N PRO A 236 10.56 -9.01 20.75
CA PRO A 236 11.20 -10.31 20.60
C PRO A 236 10.26 -11.27 19.86
N GLN A 237 10.82 -12.10 18.99
CA GLN A 237 10.07 -13.10 18.24
C GLN A 237 9.49 -14.11 19.25
N THR A 238 8.19 -14.09 19.46
CA THR A 238 7.50 -15.18 20.16
C THR A 238 7.54 -16.40 19.25
N LEU A 239 8.25 -17.43 19.71
CA LEU A 239 8.31 -18.77 19.09
C LEU A 239 6.94 -19.46 19.14
#